data_AF-A0A2N0P247-F1
#
_entry.id   AF-A0A2N0P247-F1
#
_cell.length_a   1.000
_cell.length_b   1.000
_cell.length_c   1.000
_cell.angle_alpha   90.00
_cell.angle_beta   90.00
_cell.angle_gamma   90.00
#
_symmetry.space_group_name_H-M   'P 1'
#
loop_
_entity.id
_entity.type
_entity.pdbx_description
1 polymer ?
#
loop_
_entity_poly.entity_id
_entity_poly.type
_entity_poly.pdbx_seq_one_letter_code
_entity_poly.pdbx_strand_id
1 'polypeptide(L)'
;MNTDKSRKQFKQTLDYVSGYNKLFHYNVKELLGSFIQDSFLKDLFIKNPSQLVDKGQLLIRKFGEAANSENFTLQAQAINIQPTTLSLIFFIALYVSSRSWNTFAIKYYMTFGDMGEIYESFENGLDTSNNQSQNRITNTKSSR
;
A
#
# COMPACT_ATOMS: atom_id res chain seq x y z
N MET A 1 28.89 -29.57 -1.64
CA MET A 1 28.61 -28.24 -1.05
C MET A 1 28.60 -28.40 0.46
N ASN A 2 29.34 -27.56 1.22
CA ASN A 2 29.45 -27.71 2.69
C ASN A 2 28.17 -27.18 3.37
N THR A 3 27.42 -28.08 4.01
CA THR A 3 26.10 -27.81 4.63
C THR A 3 26.15 -26.70 5.69
N ASP A 4 27.26 -26.58 6.45
CA ASP A 4 27.44 -25.51 7.45
C ASP A 4 27.59 -24.13 6.80
N LYS A 5 28.26 -24.07 5.65
CA LYS A 5 28.42 -22.82 4.89
C LYS A 5 27.05 -22.33 4.37
N SER A 6 26.21 -23.26 3.90
CA SER A 6 24.85 -22.96 3.43
C SER A 6 23.96 -22.44 4.57
N ARG A 7 23.95 -23.12 5.73
CA ARG A 7 23.18 -22.70 6.91
C ARG A 7 23.60 -21.33 7.43
N LYS A 8 24.91 -21.03 7.46
CA LYS A 8 25.43 -19.72 7.89
C LYS A 8 25.01 -18.60 6.94
N GLN A 9 25.10 -18.81 5.63
CA GLN A 9 24.67 -17.81 4.62
C GLN A 9 23.17 -17.55 4.69
N PHE A 10 22.37 -18.60 4.90
CA PHE A 10 20.93 -18.47 5.07
C PHE A 10 20.57 -17.56 6.26
N LYS A 11 21.12 -17.86 7.45
CA LYS A 11 20.91 -17.04 8.66
C LYS A 11 21.29 -15.57 8.43
N GLN A 12 22.45 -15.31 7.82
CA GLN A 12 22.89 -13.94 7.51
C GLN A 12 21.89 -13.20 6.61
N THR A 13 21.25 -13.91 5.69
CA THR A 13 20.29 -13.28 4.78
C THR A 13 18.95 -13.02 5.47
N LEU A 14 18.53 -13.88 6.40
CA LEU A 14 17.38 -13.60 7.27
C LEU A 14 17.57 -12.38 8.14
N ASP A 15 18.74 -12.29 8.79
CA ASP A 15 19.10 -11.15 9.62
C ASP A 15 19.11 -9.86 8.79
N TYR A 16 19.63 -9.91 7.55
CA TYR A 16 19.60 -8.80 6.61
C TYR A 16 18.18 -8.38 6.22
N VAL A 17 17.32 -9.32 5.80
CA VAL A 17 15.93 -9.05 5.41
C VAL A 17 15.12 -8.47 6.59
N SER A 18 15.31 -9.01 7.79
CA SER A 18 14.66 -8.52 9.02
C SER A 18 15.13 -7.11 9.40
N GLY A 19 16.42 -6.82 9.29
CA GLY A 19 16.95 -5.47 9.48
C GLY A 19 16.38 -4.49 8.46
N TYR A 20 16.31 -4.91 7.19
CA TYR A 20 15.77 -4.09 6.11
C TYR A 20 14.26 -3.85 6.24
N ASN A 21 13.49 -4.78 6.84
CA ASN A 21 12.07 -4.60 7.13
C ASN A 21 11.79 -3.34 7.97
N LYS A 22 12.56 -3.18 9.05
CA LYS A 22 12.41 -2.03 9.96
C LYS A 22 12.72 -0.73 9.22
N LEU A 23 13.79 -0.75 8.42
CA LEU A 23 14.19 0.38 7.60
C LEU A 23 13.15 0.69 6.52
N PHE A 24 12.55 -0.32 5.89
CA PHE A 24 11.49 -0.16 4.90
C PHE A 24 10.28 0.56 5.49
N HIS A 25 9.75 0.10 6.63
CA HIS A 25 8.58 0.73 7.26
C HIS A 25 8.89 2.14 7.76
N TYR A 26 10.09 2.35 8.31
CA TYR A 26 10.56 3.67 8.68
C TYR A 26 10.60 4.59 7.45
N ASN A 27 11.21 4.16 6.36
CA ASN A 27 11.29 4.95 5.13
C ASN A 27 9.92 5.28 4.55
N VAL A 28 8.99 4.31 4.50
CA VAL A 28 7.61 4.55 4.04
C VAL A 28 6.93 5.60 4.90
N LYS A 29 7.01 5.48 6.24
CA LYS A 29 6.44 6.45 7.16
C LYS A 29 7.04 7.85 6.95
N GLU A 30 8.37 7.97 6.88
CA GLU A 30 9.04 9.26 6.71
C GLU A 30 8.73 9.88 5.33
N LEU A 31 8.74 9.08 4.25
CA LEU A 31 8.38 9.56 2.91
C LEU A 31 6.93 10.07 2.86
N LEU A 32 5.98 9.33 3.42
CA LEU A 32 4.59 9.77 3.46
C LEU A 32 4.41 11.00 4.38
N GLY A 33 5.13 11.04 5.51
CA GLY A 33 5.15 12.19 6.42
C GLY A 33 5.71 13.46 5.77
N SER A 34 6.68 13.30 4.87
CA SER A 34 7.29 14.42 4.15
C SER A 34 6.27 15.26 3.41
N PHE A 35 5.21 14.66 2.82
CA PHE A 35 4.17 15.36 2.06
C PHE A 35 3.39 16.40 2.88
N ILE A 36 3.38 16.23 4.21
CA ILE A 36 2.76 17.17 5.14
C ILE A 36 3.80 18.21 5.58
N GLN A 37 5.00 17.75 5.95
CA GLN A 37 6.07 18.59 6.47
C GLN A 37 6.59 19.61 5.45
N ASP A 38 6.71 19.20 4.19
CA ASP A 38 7.17 20.05 3.09
C ASP A 38 6.06 20.93 2.51
N SER A 39 4.86 20.93 3.12
CA SER A 39 3.67 21.64 2.63
C SER A 39 3.17 21.22 1.25
N PHE A 40 3.68 20.12 0.66
CA PHE A 40 3.26 19.65 -0.66
C PHE A 40 1.73 19.52 -0.76
N LEU A 41 1.08 18.92 0.24
CA LEU A 41 -0.37 18.76 0.26
C LEU A 41 -1.10 20.10 0.40
N LYS A 42 -0.57 21.02 1.19
CA LYS A 42 -1.12 22.36 1.32
C LYS A 42 -1.09 23.08 -0.04
N ASP A 43 0.04 23.01 -0.74
CA ASP A 43 0.23 23.65 -2.04
C ASP A 43 -0.63 22.99 -3.12
N LEU A 44 -0.79 21.67 -3.07
CA LEU A 44 -1.64 20.90 -3.99
C LEU A 44 -3.14 21.26 -3.82
N PHE A 45 -3.58 21.48 -2.58
CA PHE A 45 -5.00 21.72 -2.26
C PHE A 45 -5.35 23.19 -1.98
N ILE A 46 -4.41 24.12 -2.12
CA ILE A 46 -4.68 25.55 -1.89
C ILE A 46 -5.82 26.04 -2.82
N LYS A 47 -6.76 26.80 -2.22
CA LYS A 47 -7.92 27.38 -2.91
C LYS A 47 -7.84 28.89 -2.81
N ASN A 48 -6.79 29.47 -3.39
CA ASN A 48 -6.63 30.91 -3.41
C ASN A 48 -6.67 31.42 -4.86
N PRO A 49 -7.73 32.14 -5.27
CA PRO A 49 -7.86 32.60 -6.66
C PRO A 49 -6.75 33.58 -7.08
N SER A 50 -6.06 34.21 -6.12
CA SER A 50 -4.91 35.10 -6.39
C SER A 50 -3.57 34.36 -6.54
N GLN A 51 -3.51 33.06 -6.24
CA GLN A 51 -2.29 32.25 -6.27
C GLN A 51 -2.49 31.09 -7.25
N LEU A 52 -2.13 31.32 -8.52
CA LEU A 52 -2.14 30.29 -9.56
C LEU A 52 -0.99 29.31 -9.31
N VAL A 53 -1.31 28.16 -8.69
CA VAL A 53 -0.39 27.03 -8.56
C VAL A 53 -0.73 26.01 -9.64
N ASP A 54 0.25 25.72 -10.51
CA ASP A 54 0.13 24.63 -11.48
C ASP A 54 0.28 23.28 -10.76
N LYS A 55 -0.87 22.68 -10.44
CA LYS A 55 -0.95 21.40 -9.72
C LYS A 55 -0.39 20.24 -10.54
N GLY A 56 -0.50 20.29 -11.87
CA GLY A 56 0.06 19.27 -12.75
C GLY A 56 1.58 19.26 -12.66
N GLN A 57 2.20 20.44 -12.74
CA GLN A 57 3.64 20.59 -12.55
C GLN A 57 4.10 20.21 -11.14
N LEU A 58 3.28 20.49 -10.11
CA LEU A 58 3.58 20.07 -8.74
C LEU A 58 3.64 18.53 -8.62
N LEU A 59 2.68 17.84 -9.24
CA LEU A 59 2.62 16.38 -9.28
C LEU A 59 3.78 15.77 -10.08
N ILE A 60 4.07 16.31 -11.27
CA ILE A 60 5.21 15.85 -12.10
C ILE A 60 6.54 16.06 -11.36
N ARG A 61 6.72 17.19 -10.69
CA ARG A 61 7.93 17.44 -9.89
C ARG A 61 8.10 16.45 -8.74
N LYS A 62 7.00 15.99 -8.13
CA LYS A 62 7.03 15.08 -6.98
C LYS A 62 7.11 13.61 -7.38
N PHE A 63 6.47 13.22 -8.48
CA PHE A 63 6.25 11.83 -8.88
C PHE A 63 6.83 11.45 -10.26
N GLY A 64 7.39 12.41 -10.99
CA GLY A 64 7.96 12.23 -12.33
C GLY A 64 6.91 12.23 -13.45
N GLU A 65 7.35 11.91 -14.67
CA GLU A 65 6.52 11.90 -15.88
C GLU A 65 5.31 10.96 -15.80
N ALA A 66 5.35 9.94 -14.94
CA ALA A 66 4.20 9.05 -14.71
C ALA A 66 2.99 9.78 -14.11
N ALA A 67 3.16 10.98 -13.57
CA ALA A 67 2.08 11.85 -13.08
C ALA A 67 1.60 12.87 -14.13
N ASN A 68 2.09 12.78 -15.37
CA ASN A 68 1.65 13.62 -16.48
C ASN A 68 0.19 13.30 -16.83
N SER A 69 -0.60 14.34 -17.03
CA SER A 69 -1.97 14.38 -16.59
C SER A 69 -2.99 14.30 -17.74
N GLU A 70 -2.65 13.70 -18.88
CA GLU A 70 -3.45 13.77 -20.12
C GLU A 70 -4.92 13.30 -20.00
N ASN A 71 -5.32 12.59 -18.93
CA ASN A 71 -6.74 12.35 -18.57
C ASN A 71 -7.12 12.71 -17.12
N PHE A 72 -6.23 13.36 -16.36
CA PHE A 72 -6.49 13.82 -14.98
C PHE A 72 -7.46 15.01 -14.90
N THR A 73 -7.75 15.65 -16.02
CA THR A 73 -8.57 16.86 -16.11
C THR A 73 -9.99 16.65 -15.56
N LEU A 74 -10.57 15.45 -15.70
CA LEU A 74 -11.86 15.07 -15.12
C LEU A 74 -11.76 14.72 -13.62
N GLN A 75 -10.63 14.20 -13.16
CA GLN A 75 -10.41 13.83 -11.75
C GLN A 75 -10.10 15.05 -10.88
N ALA A 76 -9.33 16.00 -11.42
CA ALA A 76 -8.88 17.21 -10.72
C ALA A 76 -10.02 18.20 -10.43
N GLN A 77 -11.09 18.18 -11.23
CA GLN A 77 -12.25 19.06 -11.05
C GLN A 77 -13.16 18.61 -9.88
N ALA A 78 -13.04 17.37 -9.40
CA ALA A 78 -13.95 16.76 -8.42
C ALA A 78 -13.44 16.76 -6.95
N ILE A 79 -12.13 16.87 -6.73
CA ILE A 79 -11.48 16.49 -5.47
C ILE A 79 -11.46 17.58 -4.39
N ASN A 80 -12.65 18.05 -4.02
CA ASN A 80 -12.91 18.86 -2.82
C ASN A 80 -12.69 18.06 -1.51
N ILE A 81 -11.45 17.64 -1.24
CA ILE A 81 -11.14 16.60 -0.25
C ILE A 81 -11.03 17.15 1.19
N GLN A 82 -11.64 16.46 2.15
CA GLN A 82 -11.56 16.75 3.59
C GLN A 82 -10.28 16.16 4.22
N PRO A 83 -9.78 16.72 5.34
CA PRO A 83 -8.59 16.20 6.05
C PRO A 83 -8.68 14.70 6.41
N THR A 84 -9.88 14.20 6.68
CA THR A 84 -10.15 12.78 6.96
C THR A 84 -9.83 11.86 5.78
N THR A 85 -10.12 12.30 4.55
CA THR A 85 -9.80 11.56 3.33
C THR A 85 -8.30 11.54 3.07
N LEU A 86 -7.58 12.61 3.41
CA LEU A 86 -6.12 12.63 3.31
C LEU A 86 -5.48 11.61 4.27
N SER A 87 -5.96 11.55 5.52
CA SER A 87 -5.55 10.52 6.49
C SER A 87 -5.87 9.12 5.96
N LEU A 88 -7.02 8.92 5.33
CA LEU A 88 -7.40 7.64 4.75
C LEU A 88 -6.46 7.21 3.62
N ILE A 89 -6.11 8.11 2.69
CA ILE A 89 -5.15 7.84 1.61
C ILE A 89 -3.79 7.45 2.20
N PHE A 90 -3.34 8.15 3.24
CA PHE A 90 -2.10 7.83 3.94
C PHE A 90 -2.13 6.42 4.55
N PHE A 91 -3.20 6.08 5.26
CA PHE A 91 -3.35 4.74 5.85
C PHE A 91 -3.43 3.64 4.79
N ILE A 92 -4.08 3.90 3.65
CA ILE A 92 -4.12 2.96 2.53
C ILE A 92 -2.71 2.73 1.97
N ALA A 93 -1.94 3.79 1.71
CA ALA A 93 -0.58 3.66 1.19
C ALA A 93 0.34 2.89 2.16
N LEU A 94 0.21 3.17 3.46
CA LEU A 94 0.96 2.47 4.50
C LEU A 94 0.56 0.98 4.60
N TYR A 95 -0.74 0.69 4.55
CA TYR A 95 -1.26 -0.68 4.57
C TYR A 95 -0.78 -1.47 3.35
N VAL A 96 -0.91 -0.92 2.15
CA VAL A 96 -0.45 -1.56 0.90
C VAL A 96 1.04 -1.83 0.98
N SER A 97 1.85 -0.86 1.41
CA SER A 97 3.30 -1.04 1.57
C SER A 97 3.64 -2.16 2.55
N SER A 98 2.94 -2.22 3.70
CA SER A 98 3.10 -3.27 4.70
C SER A 98 2.74 -4.66 4.14
N ARG A 99 1.64 -4.76 3.38
CA ARG A 99 1.24 -6.01 2.71
C ARG A 99 2.26 -6.44 1.65
N SER A 100 2.76 -5.52 0.83
CA SER A 100 3.80 -5.80 -0.16
C SER A 100 5.07 -6.32 0.49
N TRP A 101 5.50 -5.73 1.61
CA TRP A 101 6.62 -6.25 2.38
C TRP A 101 6.36 -7.67 2.89
N ASN A 102 5.18 -7.93 3.47
CA ASN A 102 4.87 -9.25 4.01
C ASN A 102 4.88 -10.32 2.90
N THR A 103 4.30 -10.01 1.73
CA THR A 103 4.36 -10.89 0.56
C THR A 103 5.80 -11.13 0.10
N PHE A 104 6.63 -10.09 0.03
CA PHE A 104 8.05 -10.24 -0.29
C PHE A 104 8.77 -11.15 0.71
N ALA A 105 8.58 -10.90 2.01
CA ALA A 105 9.20 -11.67 3.07
C ALA A 105 8.80 -13.15 2.97
N ILE A 106 7.50 -13.45 2.84
CA ILE A 106 7.00 -14.82 2.69
C ILE A 106 7.64 -15.51 1.48
N LYS A 107 7.63 -14.88 0.30
CA LYS A 107 8.25 -15.46 -0.90
C LYS A 107 9.74 -15.70 -0.70
N TYR A 108 10.43 -14.73 -0.11
CA TYR A 108 11.84 -14.86 0.22
C TYR A 108 12.10 -16.07 1.14
N TYR A 109 11.32 -16.23 2.20
CA TYR A 109 11.38 -17.38 3.11
C TYR A 109 11.03 -18.70 2.42
N MET A 110 10.04 -18.74 1.54
CA MET A 110 9.69 -19.97 0.82
C MET A 110 10.78 -20.38 -0.19
N THR A 111 11.42 -19.42 -0.86
CA THR A 111 12.42 -19.72 -1.89
C THR A 111 13.79 -20.05 -1.32
N PHE A 112 14.21 -19.34 -0.26
CA PHE A 112 15.55 -19.47 0.29
C PHE A 112 15.58 -20.10 1.67
N GLY A 113 14.42 -20.28 2.30
CA GLY A 113 14.28 -20.89 3.61
C GLY A 113 14.42 -22.39 3.63
N ASP A 114 15.15 -22.87 4.64
CA ASP A 114 15.18 -24.28 5.01
C ASP A 114 13.88 -24.65 5.74
N MET A 115 12.73 -24.52 5.06
CA MET A 115 11.42 -24.83 5.64
C MET A 115 10.99 -26.29 5.40
N GLY A 116 11.79 -27.11 4.72
CA GLY A 116 11.35 -28.43 4.28
C GLY A 116 10.12 -28.36 3.38
N GLU A 117 9.59 -29.51 2.97
CA GLU A 117 8.37 -29.60 2.16
C GLU A 117 7.11 -29.20 2.96
N ILE A 118 6.94 -27.92 3.28
CA ILE A 118 5.64 -27.38 3.72
C ILE A 118 4.98 -26.76 2.49
N TYR A 119 4.66 -27.63 1.53
CA TYR A 119 3.87 -27.29 0.38
C TYR A 119 2.37 -27.33 0.76
N GLU A 120 1.60 -26.41 0.16
CA GLU A 120 0.14 -26.46 -0.03
C GLU A 120 -0.83 -25.63 0.83
N SER A 121 -0.47 -24.94 1.93
CA SER A 121 -1.54 -24.28 2.73
C SER A 121 -1.83 -22.80 2.42
N PHE A 122 -1.00 -22.07 1.67
CA PHE A 122 -1.11 -20.59 1.64
C PHE A 122 -1.54 -19.97 0.31
N GLU A 123 -1.63 -20.75 -0.78
CA GLU A 123 -2.14 -20.24 -2.06
C GLU A 123 -3.66 -19.96 -2.00
N ASN A 124 -4.40 -20.64 -1.12
CA ASN A 124 -5.85 -20.48 -0.97
C ASN A 124 -6.29 -19.23 -0.17
N GLY A 125 -5.35 -18.40 0.31
CA GLY A 125 -5.67 -17.20 1.09
C GLY A 125 -5.96 -15.93 0.28
N LEU A 126 -5.85 -16.00 -1.05
CA LEU A 126 -6.12 -14.88 -1.96
C LEU A 126 -7.42 -15.03 -2.77
N ASP A 127 -8.28 -15.98 -2.40
CA ASP A 127 -9.61 -16.07 -2.99
C ASP A 127 -10.52 -14.99 -2.37
N THR A 128 -10.51 -13.82 -3.00
CA THR A 128 -11.59 -12.84 -2.87
C THR A 128 -12.85 -13.43 -3.50
N SER A 129 -13.50 -14.38 -2.83
CA SER A 129 -14.84 -14.81 -3.21
C SER A 129 -15.83 -13.74 -2.72
N ASN A 130 -16.17 -12.82 -3.62
CA ASN A 130 -17.47 -12.18 -3.63
C ASN A 130 -18.55 -13.24 -3.40
N ASN A 131 -19.29 -13.16 -2.29
CA ASN A 131 -20.64 -13.70 -2.26
C ASN A 131 -21.55 -12.82 -1.42
N GLN A 132 -22.41 -12.13 -2.17
CA GLN A 132 -23.62 -11.46 -1.73
C GLN A 132 -24.37 -12.32 -0.71
N SER A 133 -24.42 -11.87 0.54
CA SER A 133 -25.49 -12.28 1.44
C SER A 133 -26.63 -11.30 1.24
N GLN A 134 -27.51 -11.65 0.30
CA GLN A 134 -28.81 -11.04 0.10
C GLN A 134 -29.56 -10.99 1.43
N ASN A 135 -30.00 -9.78 1.82
CA ASN A 135 -31.05 -9.58 2.80
C ASN A 135 -32.31 -10.33 2.34
N ARG A 136 -32.53 -11.54 2.86
CA ARG A 136 -33.84 -12.21 2.78
C ARG A 136 -34.54 -12.06 4.12
N ILE A 137 -35.21 -10.92 4.28
CA ILE A 137 -36.24 -10.71 5.30
C ILE A 137 -37.38 -11.68 4.98
N THR A 138 -37.52 -12.75 5.75
CA THR A 138 -38.71 -13.61 5.70
C THR A 138 -39.81 -12.98 6.54
N ASN A 139 -40.70 -12.23 5.90
CA ASN A 139 -42.00 -11.89 6.47
C ASN A 139 -42.90 -13.13 6.45
N THR A 140 -43.10 -13.77 7.61
CA THR A 140 -44.20 -14.70 7.83
C THR A 140 -45.48 -13.92 8.07
N LYS A 141 -46.23 -13.63 6.99
CA LYS A 141 -47.67 -13.37 7.11
C LYS A 141 -48.38 -14.73 7.21
N SER A 142 -48.82 -15.07 8.42
CA SER A 142 -49.87 -16.06 8.62
C SER A 142 -51.21 -15.39 8.25
N SER A 143 -51.92 -15.97 7.29
CA SER A 143 -53.33 -15.66 7.05
C SER A 143 -54.07 -16.96 6.82
N ARG A 144 -54.79 -17.39 7.84
CA ARG A 144 -56.16 -17.89 7.78
C ARG A 144 -56.75 -17.90 9.18
#